data_AF-A0A2N2BZR2-F1
#
_entry.id   AF-A0A2N2BZR2-F1
#
_cell.length_a   1.000
_cell.length_b   1.000
_cell.length_c   1.000
_cell.angle_alpha   90.00
_cell.angle_beta   90.00
_cell.angle_gamma   90.00
#
_symmetry.space_group_name_H-M   'P 1'
#
loop_
_entity.id
_entity.type
_entity.pdbx_description
1 polymer ?
#
loop_
_entity_poly.entity_id
_entity_poly.type
_entity_poly.pdbx_seq_one_letter_code
_entity_poly.pdbx_strand_id
1 'polypeptide(L)'
;MRKWTFIIIFTLILSGCQWFDNDDIDQAKFQRYSAYYTSIFDNDRFVLSSEYYDLEVVMNKISEAEYRYDVIIDSPKIAMYAIEIMVVENNITPEVADKMMPTIGIFEDVEYNLIPYQVNIEKGYVKGLIVNGISEKPVINLKIMVLWRDYAKLLVSREFFEINKTYNDGTPIEDPVDEDEDGEETNP
;
A
#
# COMPACT_ATOMS: atom_id res chain seq x y z
N MET A 1 53.80 11.80 43.00
CA MET A 1 52.85 11.15 42.07
C MET A 1 51.40 11.33 42.55
N ARG A 2 50.88 12.57 42.59
CA ARG A 2 49.52 12.89 43.11
C ARG A 2 48.89 14.10 42.40
N LYS A 3 49.16 14.25 41.11
CA LYS A 3 48.60 15.32 40.27
C LYS A 3 47.99 14.80 38.96
N TRP A 4 48.22 13.53 38.63
CA TRP A 4 47.77 12.90 37.38
C TRP A 4 46.49 12.08 37.57
N THR A 5 46.09 11.81 38.82
CA THR A 5 44.87 11.04 39.13
C THR A 5 43.58 11.82 38.87
N PHE A 6 43.64 13.16 38.75
CA PHE A 6 42.46 14.00 38.48
C PHE A 6 42.10 14.10 36.99
N ILE A 7 43.02 13.78 36.08
CA ILE A 7 42.78 13.87 34.63
C ILE A 7 42.00 12.64 34.12
N ILE A 8 42.20 11.47 34.74
CA ILE A 8 41.51 10.22 34.36
C ILE A 8 40.04 10.21 34.79
N ILE A 9 39.68 10.95 35.84
CA ILE A 9 38.29 11.05 36.32
C ILE A 9 37.44 12.02 35.47
N PHE A 10 38.09 12.99 34.80
CA PHE A 10 37.38 13.99 33.99
C PHE A 10 37.06 13.48 32.57
N THR A 11 37.83 12.52 32.05
CA THR A 11 37.56 11.87 30.76
C THR A 11 36.45 10.82 30.81
N LEU A 12 36.08 10.32 32.00
CA LEU A 12 34.99 9.36 32.18
C LEU A 12 33.58 9.98 32.14
N ILE A 13 33.46 11.31 32.19
CA ILE A 13 32.17 12.01 32.18
C ILE A 13 31.75 12.44 30.75
N LEU A 14 32.60 12.20 29.74
CA LEU A 14 32.34 12.57 28.34
C LEU A 14 31.77 11.44 27.48
N SER A 15 31.53 10.24 28.04
CA SER A 15 30.93 9.10 27.34
C SER A 15 29.48 8.91 27.75
N GLY A 16 28.62 9.84 27.36
CA GLY A 16 27.20 9.83 27.72
C GLY A 16 26.32 10.69 26.82
N CYS A 17 26.65 10.80 25.54
CA CYS A 17 25.69 11.22 24.52
C CYS A 17 25.21 9.94 23.82
N GLN A 18 24.09 9.36 24.24
CA GLN A 18 23.34 8.47 23.35
C GLN A 18 22.69 9.38 22.31
N TRP A 19 23.40 9.58 21.21
CA TRP A 19 22.83 10.15 20.00
C TRP A 19 21.83 9.10 19.51
N PHE A 20 20.53 9.39 19.63
CA PHE A 20 19.54 8.61 18.90
C PHE A 20 19.80 8.90 17.43
N ASP A 21 20.47 7.96 16.74
CA ASP A 21 20.77 8.08 15.32
C ASP A 21 19.48 7.79 14.52
N ASN A 22 19.22 8.61 13.50
CA ASN A 22 18.10 8.41 12.59
C ASN A 22 18.21 7.07 11.81
N ASP A 23 19.40 6.48 11.76
CA ASP A 23 19.68 5.17 11.15
C ASP A 23 18.78 4.05 11.72
N ASP A 24 18.45 4.10 13.02
CA ASP A 24 17.58 3.10 13.66
C ASP A 24 16.11 3.23 13.20
N ILE A 25 15.63 4.46 12.98
CA ILE A 25 14.25 4.73 12.50
C ILE A 25 14.11 4.25 11.06
N ASP A 26 15.10 4.55 10.21
CA ASP A 26 15.09 4.14 8.81
C ASP A 26 15.18 2.61 8.67
N GLN A 27 15.99 1.96 9.54
CA GLN A 27 16.04 0.50 9.59
C GLN A 27 14.69 -0.11 10.00
N ALA A 28 14.01 0.44 11.01
CA ALA A 28 12.70 -0.03 11.44
C ALA A 28 11.63 0.14 10.34
N LYS A 29 11.63 1.27 9.62
CA LYS A 29 10.74 1.52 8.47
C LYS A 29 10.97 0.49 7.37
N PHE A 30 12.24 0.17 7.05
CA PHE A 30 12.58 -0.82 6.04
C PHE A 30 12.22 -2.26 6.44
N GLN A 31 12.40 -2.62 7.72
CA GLN A 31 11.96 -3.92 8.23
C GLN A 31 10.44 -4.08 8.12
N ARG A 32 9.69 -3.03 8.45
CA ARG A 32 8.22 -3.00 8.30
C ARG A 32 7.80 -3.16 6.84
N TYR A 33 8.42 -2.41 5.94
CA TYR A 33 8.23 -2.58 4.48
C TYR A 33 8.46 -4.03 4.04
N SER A 34 9.59 -4.63 4.44
CA SER A 34 9.95 -6.00 4.07
C SER A 34 8.93 -7.00 4.60
N ALA A 35 8.51 -6.85 5.87
CA ALA A 35 7.50 -7.71 6.48
C ALA A 35 6.15 -7.64 5.77
N TYR A 36 5.73 -6.45 5.32
CA TYR A 36 4.49 -6.29 4.58
C TYR A 36 4.56 -6.93 3.20
N TYR A 37 5.67 -6.73 2.48
CA TYR A 37 5.86 -7.36 1.18
C TYR A 37 5.79 -8.88 1.31
N THR A 38 6.53 -9.48 2.25
CA THR A 38 6.45 -10.92 2.53
C THR A 38 5.02 -11.34 2.89
N SER A 39 4.31 -10.59 3.74
CA SER A 39 2.94 -10.95 4.13
C SER A 39 1.94 -10.92 2.98
N ILE A 40 2.11 -10.00 2.02
CA ILE A 40 1.27 -9.93 0.82
C ILE A 40 1.52 -11.14 -0.07
N PHE A 41 2.79 -11.52 -0.21
CA PHE A 41 3.20 -12.62 -1.08
C PHE A 41 2.78 -13.99 -0.53
N ASP A 42 2.97 -14.19 0.78
CA ASP A 42 2.65 -15.44 1.47
C ASP A 42 1.14 -15.62 1.72
N ASN A 43 0.34 -14.56 1.54
CA ASN A 43 -1.09 -14.61 1.74
C ASN A 43 -1.80 -15.27 0.54
N ASP A 44 -2.65 -16.25 0.84
CA ASP A 44 -3.46 -16.98 -0.13
C ASP A 44 -4.96 -16.57 -0.10
N ARG A 45 -5.32 -15.65 0.79
CA ARG A 45 -6.71 -15.21 1.03
C ARG A 45 -6.90 -13.75 0.68
N PHE A 46 -7.47 -13.49 -0.49
CA PHE A 46 -7.79 -12.14 -0.94
C PHE A 46 -9.30 -11.90 -0.88
N VAL A 47 -9.69 -10.76 -0.33
CA VAL A 47 -11.09 -10.31 -0.33
C VAL A 47 -11.38 -9.53 -1.61
N LEU A 48 -12.64 -9.57 -2.05
CA LEU A 48 -13.08 -8.87 -3.27
C LEU A 48 -13.42 -7.40 -3.02
N SER A 49 -13.88 -7.08 -1.81
CA SER A 49 -14.31 -5.74 -1.40
C SER A 49 -14.18 -5.59 0.11
N SER A 50 -14.06 -4.34 0.58
CA SER A 50 -14.08 -4.02 2.01
C SER A 50 -15.48 -3.63 2.48
N GLU A 51 -15.84 -4.01 3.71
CA GLU A 51 -17.03 -3.49 4.39
C GLU A 51 -16.75 -2.13 5.07
N TYR A 52 -15.50 -1.68 5.10
CA TYR A 52 -15.05 -0.54 5.92
C TYR A 52 -14.74 0.72 5.12
N TYR A 53 -14.41 0.58 3.84
CA TYR A 53 -14.07 1.65 2.92
C TYR A 53 -14.39 1.20 1.49
N ASP A 54 -14.22 2.09 0.52
CA ASP A 54 -14.29 1.73 -0.89
C ASP A 54 -12.87 1.69 -1.45
N LEU A 55 -12.60 0.66 -2.28
CA LEU A 55 -11.32 0.48 -2.95
C LEU A 55 -11.55 0.42 -4.45
N GLU A 56 -10.86 1.29 -5.19
CA GLU A 56 -10.90 1.34 -6.63
C GLU A 56 -9.49 1.28 -7.22
N VAL A 57 -9.35 0.57 -8.35
CA VAL A 57 -8.12 0.60 -9.15
C VAL A 57 -8.45 1.15 -10.53
N VAL A 58 -7.79 2.24 -10.89
CA VAL A 58 -7.94 2.91 -12.19
C VAL A 58 -6.63 2.82 -12.96
N MET A 59 -6.70 2.63 -14.28
CA MET A 59 -5.56 2.65 -15.20
C MET A 59 -5.68 3.85 -16.12
N ASN A 60 -4.63 4.66 -16.20
CA ASN A 60 -4.55 5.85 -17.02
C ASN A 60 -3.38 5.72 -18.00
N LYS A 61 -3.59 5.98 -19.31
CA LYS A 61 -2.50 6.04 -20.29
C LYS A 61 -1.75 7.37 -20.14
N ILE A 62 -0.43 7.31 -19.95
CA ILE A 62 0.45 8.51 -19.91
C ILE A 62 1.05 8.75 -21.29
N SER A 63 1.56 7.69 -21.92
CA SER A 63 2.19 7.73 -23.25
C SER A 63 1.89 6.42 -24.00
N GLU A 64 2.44 6.25 -25.21
CA GLU A 64 2.22 5.02 -25.99
C GLU A 64 2.71 3.74 -25.28
N ALA A 65 3.70 3.86 -24.40
CA ALA A 65 4.32 2.72 -23.71
C ALA A 65 4.22 2.79 -22.18
N GLU A 66 3.56 3.81 -21.61
CA GLU A 66 3.49 3.99 -20.16
C GLU A 66 2.05 4.21 -19.69
N TYR A 67 1.70 3.48 -18.64
CA TYR A 67 0.42 3.53 -17.96
C TYR A 67 0.64 3.81 -16.48
N ARG A 68 -0.20 4.64 -15.87
CA ARG A 68 -0.27 4.81 -14.42
C ARG A 68 -1.46 4.05 -13.89
N TYR A 69 -1.23 3.19 -12.89
CA TYR A 69 -2.31 2.70 -12.07
C TYR A 69 -2.45 3.57 -10.83
N ASP A 70 -3.68 3.85 -10.42
CA ASP A 70 -4.02 4.54 -9.19
C ASP A 70 -4.87 3.58 -8.34
N VAL A 71 -4.36 3.17 -7.18
CA VAL A 71 -5.12 2.47 -6.13
C VAL A 71 -5.69 3.52 -5.19
N ILE A 72 -7.00 3.64 -5.18
CA ILE A 72 -7.75 4.68 -4.46
C ILE A 72 -8.51 4.02 -3.33
N ILE A 73 -8.33 4.53 -2.11
CA ILE A 73 -9.08 4.12 -0.93
C ILE A 73 -9.78 5.36 -0.37
N ASP A 74 -11.10 5.34 -0.36
CA ASP A 74 -11.90 6.46 0.12
C ASP A 74 -13.21 6.01 0.77
N SER A 75 -14.13 6.95 0.96
CA SER A 75 -15.49 6.70 1.46
C SER A 75 -15.52 5.83 2.72
N PRO A 76 -14.74 6.18 3.79
CA PRO A 76 -14.68 5.38 5.00
C PRO A 76 -16.05 5.28 5.67
N LYS A 77 -16.42 4.06 6.06
CA LYS A 77 -17.64 3.71 6.80
C LYS A 77 -17.37 3.67 8.32
N ILE A 78 -16.12 3.48 8.71
CA ILE A 78 -15.63 3.54 10.09
C ILE A 78 -14.41 4.45 10.21
N ALA A 79 -14.08 4.87 11.43
CA ALA A 79 -12.86 5.62 11.70
C ALA A 79 -11.63 4.71 11.64
N MET A 80 -10.71 4.99 10.72
CA MET A 80 -9.49 4.24 10.47
C MET A 80 -8.27 5.13 10.75
N TYR A 81 -7.42 4.70 11.68
CA TYR A 81 -6.26 5.48 12.12
C TYR A 81 -4.95 4.85 11.68
N ALA A 82 -3.93 5.69 11.47
CA ALA A 82 -2.57 5.27 11.09
C ALA A 82 -2.60 4.21 9.97
N ILE A 83 -3.20 4.61 8.86
CA ILE A 83 -3.39 3.75 7.70
C ILE A 83 -2.06 3.56 6.99
N GLU A 84 -1.77 2.30 6.65
CA GLU A 84 -0.59 1.90 5.89
C GLU A 84 -1.05 1.04 4.71
N ILE A 85 -0.63 1.40 3.50
CA ILE A 85 -0.99 0.67 2.28
C ILE A 85 0.30 0.28 1.55
N MET A 86 0.33 -0.94 1.02
CA MET A 86 1.39 -1.42 0.14
C MET A 86 0.78 -2.14 -1.06
N VAL A 87 1.34 -1.87 -2.24
CA VAL A 87 0.90 -2.45 -3.50
C VAL A 87 2.05 -3.21 -4.16
N VAL A 88 1.91 -4.52 -4.32
CA VAL A 88 2.86 -5.39 -5.02
C VAL A 88 2.39 -5.60 -6.45
N GLU A 89 3.26 -5.27 -7.40
CA GLU A 89 2.98 -5.38 -8.83
C GLU A 89 3.33 -6.77 -9.37
N ASN A 90 2.45 -7.33 -10.19
CA ASN A 90 2.68 -8.49 -11.07
C ASN A 90 3.27 -9.73 -10.38
N ASN A 91 2.93 -9.97 -9.12
CA ASN A 91 3.46 -11.09 -8.33
C ASN A 91 5.00 -11.16 -8.29
N ILE A 92 5.67 -10.02 -8.43
CA ILE A 92 7.12 -9.91 -8.26
C ILE A 92 7.45 -10.23 -6.80
N THR A 93 8.51 -11.01 -6.57
CA THR A 93 8.97 -11.34 -5.21
C THR A 93 9.96 -10.27 -4.72
N PRO A 94 10.13 -10.11 -3.39
CA PRO A 94 11.09 -9.15 -2.85
C PRO A 94 12.52 -9.31 -3.38
N GLU A 95 12.95 -10.55 -3.66
CA GLU A 95 14.31 -10.87 -4.09
C GLU A 95 14.61 -10.45 -5.54
N VAL A 96 13.59 -10.36 -6.38
CA VAL A 96 13.72 -10.06 -7.82
C VAL A 96 13.15 -8.69 -8.20
N ALA A 97 12.59 -7.96 -7.24
CA ALA A 97 12.11 -6.61 -7.44
C ALA A 97 13.28 -5.66 -7.76
N ASP A 98 13.18 -4.97 -8.89
CA ASP A 98 14.15 -3.99 -9.37
C ASP A 98 13.87 -2.56 -8.85
N LYS A 99 12.68 -2.36 -8.28
CA LYS A 99 12.23 -1.10 -7.69
C LYS A 99 11.48 -1.35 -6.37
N MET A 100 11.38 -0.30 -5.56
CA MET A 100 10.50 -0.31 -4.41
C MET A 100 9.04 -0.33 -4.87
N MET A 101 8.25 -1.17 -4.21
CA MET A 101 6.82 -1.24 -4.38
C MET A 101 6.18 0.01 -3.76
N PRO A 102 5.18 0.62 -4.40
CA PRO A 102 4.59 1.84 -3.88
C PRO A 102 3.82 1.59 -2.57
N THR A 103 3.96 2.56 -1.67
CA THR A 103 3.43 2.51 -0.30
C THR A 103 2.96 3.88 0.15
N ILE A 104 2.18 3.90 1.22
CA ILE A 104 1.87 5.12 1.99
C ILE A 104 1.75 4.75 3.47
N GLY A 105 2.18 5.65 4.36
CA GLY A 105 2.15 5.48 5.82
C GLY A 105 3.33 4.70 6.41
N ILE A 106 4.27 4.24 5.58
CA ILE A 106 5.44 3.46 6.03
C ILE A 106 6.67 4.34 6.18
N PHE A 107 6.95 5.20 5.20
CA PHE A 107 8.19 5.97 5.15
C PHE A 107 8.00 7.42 5.56
N GLU A 108 6.78 7.91 5.46
CA GLU A 108 6.38 9.26 5.80
C GLU A 108 6.43 9.49 7.32
N ASP A 109 6.76 10.72 7.72
CA ASP A 109 6.75 11.13 9.14
C ASP A 109 5.36 11.63 9.59
N VAL A 110 4.33 11.40 8.77
CA VAL A 110 2.94 11.77 9.04
C VAL A 110 2.05 10.54 9.06
N GLU A 111 1.04 10.56 9.93
CA GLU A 111 0.00 9.52 9.95
C GLU A 111 -1.17 9.93 9.07
N TYR A 112 -1.66 8.97 8.30
CA TYR A 112 -2.87 9.12 7.50
C TYR A 112 -4.06 8.48 8.20
N ASN A 113 -5.17 9.22 8.29
CA ASN A 113 -6.40 8.74 8.91
C ASN A 113 -7.59 9.02 7.99
N LEU A 114 -8.49 8.05 7.88
CA LEU A 114 -9.75 8.18 7.17
C LEU A 114 -10.89 8.14 8.19
N ILE A 115 -11.56 9.28 8.36
CA ILE A 115 -12.64 9.44 9.34
C ILE A 115 -13.93 9.78 8.58
N PRO A 116 -15.02 9.02 8.76
CA PRO A 116 -16.27 9.27 8.06
C PRO A 116 -16.73 10.72 8.22
N TYR A 117 -17.00 11.36 7.09
CA TYR A 117 -17.51 12.75 7.01
C TYR A 117 -16.59 13.82 7.62
N GLN A 118 -15.30 13.54 7.85
CA GLN A 118 -14.36 14.50 8.41
C GLN A 118 -13.11 14.63 7.57
N VAL A 119 -12.70 15.88 7.33
CA VAL A 119 -11.43 16.23 6.69
C VAL A 119 -10.78 17.34 7.50
N ASN A 120 -9.54 17.09 7.93
CA ASN A 120 -8.71 18.05 8.64
C ASN A 120 -7.24 17.66 8.39
N ILE A 121 -6.64 18.29 7.39
CA ILE A 121 -5.29 17.97 6.93
C ILE A 121 -4.23 18.24 8.01
N GLU A 122 -4.41 19.29 8.83
CA GLU A 122 -3.50 19.61 9.95
C GLU A 122 -3.47 18.50 11.00
N LYS A 123 -4.55 17.72 11.12
CA LYS A 123 -4.66 16.57 12.02
C LYS A 123 -4.45 15.22 11.33
N GLY A 124 -4.05 15.22 10.05
CA GLY A 124 -3.87 14.00 9.26
C GLY A 124 -5.18 13.30 8.89
N TYR A 125 -6.33 13.99 8.91
CA TYR A 125 -7.63 13.44 8.51
C TYR A 125 -7.87 13.79 7.05
N VAL A 126 -7.74 12.79 6.18
CA VAL A 126 -7.86 12.97 4.73
C VAL A 126 -9.19 12.42 4.23
N LYS A 127 -9.58 12.82 3.01
CA LYS A 127 -10.81 12.32 2.37
C LYS A 127 -10.62 10.92 1.75
N GLY A 128 -9.42 10.65 1.28
CA GLY A 128 -9.05 9.43 0.58
C GLY A 128 -7.52 9.37 0.46
N LEU A 129 -7.02 8.18 0.14
CA LEU A 129 -5.61 7.90 -0.09
C LEU A 129 -5.46 7.34 -1.50
N ILE A 130 -4.39 7.75 -2.17
CA ILE A 130 -4.05 7.27 -3.51
C ILE A 130 -2.62 6.76 -3.48
N VAL A 131 -2.43 5.49 -3.83
CA VAL A 131 -1.12 4.87 -4.05
C VAL A 131 -1.02 4.56 -5.53
N ASN A 132 0.03 5.01 -6.19
CA ASN A 132 0.18 4.87 -7.63
C ASN A 132 1.54 4.31 -8.02
N GLY A 133 1.60 3.79 -9.24
CA GLY A 133 2.82 3.31 -9.87
C GLY A 133 2.71 3.33 -11.38
N ILE A 134 3.85 3.11 -12.03
CA ILE A 134 3.99 3.10 -13.49
C ILE A 134 4.16 1.67 -13.98
N SER A 135 3.43 1.34 -15.04
CA SER A 135 3.48 0.07 -15.77
C SER A 135 3.80 0.35 -17.23
N GLU A 136 4.70 -0.46 -17.81
CA GLU A 136 4.97 -0.47 -19.25
C GLU A 136 3.92 -1.26 -20.05
N LYS A 137 3.00 -1.92 -19.35
CA LYS A 137 1.95 -2.76 -19.93
C LYS A 137 0.57 -2.17 -19.67
N PRO A 138 -0.37 -2.30 -20.62
CA PRO A 138 -1.77 -1.89 -20.43
C PRO A 138 -2.52 -2.82 -19.48
N VAL A 139 -1.91 -3.90 -19.00
CA VAL A 139 -2.50 -4.85 -18.04
C VAL A 139 -1.58 -4.93 -16.83
N ILE A 140 -2.18 -4.98 -15.64
CA ILE A 140 -1.45 -5.13 -14.39
C ILE A 140 -2.21 -6.02 -13.41
N ASN A 141 -1.48 -6.86 -12.69
CA ASN A 141 -1.96 -7.54 -11.50
C ASN A 141 -1.41 -6.82 -10.27
N LEU A 142 -2.28 -6.47 -9.32
CA LEU A 142 -1.92 -5.77 -8.09
C LEU A 142 -2.36 -6.62 -6.89
N LYS A 143 -1.41 -6.95 -6.01
CA LYS A 143 -1.71 -7.43 -4.67
C LYS A 143 -1.58 -6.28 -3.68
N ILE A 144 -2.65 -5.97 -2.97
CA ILE A 144 -2.76 -4.77 -2.15
C ILE A 144 -2.99 -5.20 -0.71
N MET A 145 -2.20 -4.66 0.23
CA MET A 145 -2.51 -4.71 1.65
C MET A 145 -2.96 -3.34 2.11
N VAL A 146 -4.06 -3.31 2.84
CA VAL A 146 -4.51 -2.13 3.60
C VAL A 146 -4.50 -2.50 5.07
N LEU A 147 -3.73 -1.77 5.86
CA LEU A 147 -3.64 -1.91 7.30
C LEU A 147 -4.15 -0.63 7.95
N TRP A 148 -4.94 -0.78 9.01
CA TRP A 148 -5.36 0.36 9.83
C TRP A 148 -5.54 -0.05 11.27
N ARG A 149 -5.67 0.97 12.12
CA ARG A 149 -5.86 0.83 13.56
C ARG A 149 -7.19 1.41 13.99
N ASP A 150 -7.68 0.93 15.12
CA ASP A 150 -8.79 1.55 15.83
C ASP A 150 -8.36 2.87 16.50
N TYR A 151 -9.32 3.61 17.05
CA TYR A 151 -9.08 4.91 17.70
C TYR A 151 -8.04 4.83 18.82
N ALA A 152 -8.06 3.76 19.61
CA ALA A 152 -7.11 3.56 20.70
C ALA A 152 -5.73 3.08 20.22
N LYS A 153 -5.58 2.79 18.92
CA LYS A 153 -4.39 2.21 18.29
C LYS A 153 -3.96 0.85 18.87
N LEU A 154 -4.88 0.14 19.51
CA LEU A 154 -4.63 -1.15 20.17
C LEU A 154 -4.93 -2.32 19.23
N LEU A 155 -5.96 -2.19 18.41
CA LEU A 155 -6.37 -3.20 17.45
C LEU A 155 -5.85 -2.84 16.07
N VAL A 156 -5.23 -3.81 15.41
CA VAL A 156 -4.73 -3.69 14.04
C VAL A 156 -5.56 -4.58 13.15
N SER A 157 -6.18 -3.99 12.13
CA SER A 157 -6.92 -4.71 11.09
C SER A 157 -6.12 -4.69 9.78
N ARG A 158 -6.25 -5.75 8.99
CA ARG A 158 -5.62 -5.86 7.67
C ARG A 158 -6.57 -6.52 6.70
N GLU A 159 -6.63 -5.99 5.49
CA GLU A 159 -7.30 -6.62 4.35
C GLU A 159 -6.31 -6.76 3.20
N PHE A 160 -6.39 -7.88 2.49
CA PHE A 160 -5.58 -8.19 1.32
C PHE A 160 -6.48 -8.32 0.10
N PHE A 161 -6.10 -7.68 -1.00
CA PHE A 161 -6.83 -7.70 -2.26
C PHE A 161 -5.90 -8.17 -3.37
N GLU A 162 -6.43 -8.88 -4.36
CA GLU A 162 -5.73 -9.16 -5.61
C GLU A 162 -6.63 -8.71 -6.76
N ILE A 163 -6.13 -7.76 -7.55
CA ILE A 163 -6.90 -7.09 -8.59
C ILE A 163 -6.13 -7.14 -9.90
N ASN A 164 -6.78 -7.69 -10.93
CA ASN A 164 -6.31 -7.59 -12.30
C ASN A 164 -7.01 -6.42 -12.97
N LYS A 165 -6.24 -5.48 -13.52
CA LYS A 165 -6.76 -4.32 -14.22
C LYS A 165 -6.15 -4.20 -15.61
N THR A 166 -7.01 -3.96 -16.58
CA THR A 166 -6.64 -3.64 -17.96
C THR A 166 -7.03 -2.19 -18.23
N TYR A 167 -6.15 -1.45 -18.88
CA TYR A 167 -6.45 -0.14 -19.42
C TYR A 167 -7.57 -0.27 -20.45
N ASN A 168 -8.63 0.51 -20.24
CA ASN A 168 -9.73 0.65 -21.18
C ASN A 168 -9.73 2.12 -21.63
N ASP A 169 -9.65 2.34 -22.94
CA ASP A 169 -9.69 3.67 -23.55
C ASP A 169 -11.10 4.27 -23.65
N GLY A 170 -12.11 3.55 -23.13
CA GLY A 170 -13.51 3.91 -23.19
C GLY A 170 -14.23 3.35 -24.41
N THR A 171 -13.58 2.51 -25.23
CA THR A 171 -14.27 1.78 -26.30
C THR A 171 -15.22 0.73 -25.68
N PRO A 172 -16.51 0.73 -26.07
CA PRO A 172 -17.42 -0.33 -25.65
C PRO A 172 -16.89 -1.68 -26.11
N ILE A 173 -16.78 -2.63 -25.19
CA ILE A 173 -16.50 -4.02 -25.53
C ILE A 173 -17.80 -4.54 -26.14
N GLU A 174 -17.80 -4.84 -27.44
CA GLU A 174 -18.91 -5.56 -28.07
C GLU A 174 -18.92 -6.97 -27.48
N ASP A 175 -19.92 -7.26 -26.65
CA ASP A 175 -20.17 -8.62 -26.19
C ASP A 175 -20.37 -9.53 -27.42
N PRO A 176 -19.78 -10.74 -27.45
CA PRO A 176 -20.03 -11.66 -28.53
C PRO A 176 -21.53 -11.94 -28.59
N VAL A 177 -22.12 -11.68 -29.76
CA VAL A 177 -23.49 -12.10 -30.06
C VAL A 177 -23.51 -13.62 -30.00
N ASP A 178 -24.18 -14.17 -28.99
CA ASP A 178 -24.52 -15.58 -28.96
C ASP A 178 -25.41 -15.85 -30.18
N GLU A 179 -24.82 -16.44 -31.23
CA GLU A 179 -25.57 -17.03 -32.33
C GLU A 179 -26.26 -18.28 -31.78
N ASP A 180 -27.49 -18.11 -31.30
CA ASP A 180 -28.39 -19.23 -31.03
C ASP A 180 -28.63 -20.01 -32.33
N GLU A 181 -27.95 -21.15 -32.48
CA GLU A 181 -28.25 -22.18 -33.49
C GLU A 181 -29.60 -22.83 -33.16
N ASP A 182 -30.70 -22.22 -33.62
CA ASP A 182 -32.00 -22.88 -33.72
C ASP A 182 -31.98 -23.88 -34.90
N GLY A 183 -31.41 -25.05 -34.65
CA GLY A 183 -31.46 -26.23 -35.51
C GLY A 183 -32.37 -27.32 -34.94
N GLU A 184 -33.67 -27.08 -34.76
CA GLU A 184 -34.63 -28.17 -34.54
C GLU A 184 -35.11 -28.73 -35.88
N GLU A 185 -34.40 -29.75 -36.36
CA GLU A 185 -34.93 -30.72 -37.31
C GLU A 185 -36.10 -31.48 -36.67
N THR A 186 -37.31 -31.29 -37.19
CA THR A 186 -38.39 -32.27 -37.01
C THR A 186 -38.63 -32.98 -38.34
N ASN A 187 -38.47 -34.30 -38.32
CA ASN A 187 -38.66 -35.19 -39.46
C ASN A 187 -39.33 -36.47 -38.93
N PRO A 188 -40.03 -37.24 -39.78
CA PRO A 188 -41.37 -37.03 -40.33
C PRO A 188 -42.50 -37.74 -39.55
#